data_AF-A0A8S9KN06-F1
#
_entry.id   AF-A0A8S9KN06-F1
#
_cell.length_a   1.000
_cell.length_b   1.000
_cell.length_c   1.000
_cell.angle_alpha   90.00
_cell.angle_beta   90.00
_cell.angle_gamma   90.00
#
_symmetry.space_group_name_H-M   'P 1'
#
loop_
_entity.id
_entity.type
_entity.pdbx_description
1 polymer ?
#
loop_
_entity_poly.entity_id
_entity_poly.type
_entity_poly.pdbx_seq_one_letter_code
_entity_poly.pdbx_strand_id
1 'polypeptide(L)'
;MGDVKVDDDAILKSFLAEVGEVERDNEVVRILSCFKLNPFEHLNLSFDSSTDDVKRQYRKISLMVHPDKCKHPQAQEAFGALAKAQQLLLNDQERDYILTQVQAAKGEIL
;
A
#
# COMPACT_ATOMS: atom_id res chain seq x y z
N MET A 1 35.49 20.10 -30.09
CA MET A 1 34.30 19.45 -29.53
C MET A 1 34.64 19.04 -28.12
N GLY A 2 34.05 19.66 -27.11
CA GLY A 2 34.18 19.17 -25.73
C GLY A 2 33.17 18.08 -25.53
N ASP A 3 33.63 16.85 -25.28
CA ASP A 3 32.76 15.76 -24.86
C ASP A 3 32.08 16.19 -23.56
N VAL A 4 30.76 16.43 -23.64
CA VAL A 4 29.92 16.55 -22.46
C VAL A 4 29.97 15.17 -21.82
N LYS A 5 30.85 15.00 -20.83
CA LYS A 5 30.76 13.90 -19.89
C LYS A 5 29.50 14.16 -19.07
N VAL A 6 28.38 13.72 -19.64
CA VAL A 6 27.16 13.50 -18.89
C VAL A 6 27.56 12.56 -17.76
N ASP A 7 27.41 13.03 -16.53
CA ASP A 7 27.69 12.24 -15.36
C ASP A 7 26.61 11.14 -15.29
N ASP A 8 26.92 9.98 -15.87
CA ASP A 8 26.00 8.84 -15.98
C ASP A 8 25.40 8.47 -14.60
N ASP A 9 26.17 8.68 -13.52
CA ASP A 9 25.71 8.49 -12.13
C ASP A 9 24.64 9.51 -11.73
N ALA A 10 24.77 10.77 -12.14
CA ALA A 10 23.77 11.80 -11.88
C ALA A 10 22.47 11.53 -12.64
N ILE A 11 22.56 11.05 -13.88
CA ILE A 11 21.39 10.62 -14.65
C ILE A 11 20.71 9.44 -13.99
N LEU A 12 21.46 8.41 -13.61
CA LEU A 12 20.92 7.22 -12.96
C LEU A 12 20.20 7.59 -11.66
N LYS A 13 20.80 8.47 -10.85
CA LYS A 13 20.19 8.95 -9.60
C LYS A 13 18.88 9.71 -9.84
N SER A 14 18.83 10.58 -10.86
CA SER A 14 17.62 11.30 -11.23
C SER A 14 16.52 10.35 -11.65
N PHE A 15 16.84 9.38 -12.51
CA PHE A 15 15.89 8.37 -12.99
C PHE A 15 15.34 7.53 -11.82
N LEU A 16 16.19 7.05 -10.91
CA LEU A 16 15.75 6.29 -9.74
C LEU A 16 14.83 7.10 -8.82
N ALA A 17 15.09 8.40 -8.66
CA ALA A 17 14.24 9.28 -7.85
C ALA A 17 12.86 9.47 -8.49
N GLU A 18 12.80 9.65 -9.81
CA GLU A 18 11.56 9.77 -10.58
C GLU A 18 10.74 8.48 -10.57
N VAL A 19 11.38 7.33 -10.81
CA VAL A 19 10.73 6.02 -10.69
C VAL A 19 10.15 5.83 -9.29
N GLY A 20 10.90 6.17 -8.24
CA GLY A 20 10.41 6.08 -6.87
C GLY A 20 9.27 7.04 -6.55
N GLU A 21 9.14 8.18 -7.24
CA GLU A 21 7.99 9.08 -7.11
C GLU A 21 6.76 8.49 -7.79
N VAL A 22 6.91 7.97 -9.00
CA VAL A 22 5.84 7.28 -9.74
C VAL A 22 5.32 6.05 -8.99
N GLU A 23 6.22 5.26 -8.40
CA GLU A 23 5.83 4.10 -7.58
C GLU A 23 4.99 4.50 -6.36
N ARG A 24 5.34 5.60 -5.69
CA ARG A 24 4.56 6.12 -4.55
C ARG A 24 3.17 6.57 -4.98
N ASP A 25 3.07 7.28 -6.10
CA ASP A 25 1.80 7.77 -6.63
C ASP A 25 0.89 6.62 -7.05
N ASN A 26 1.45 5.62 -7.74
CA ASN A 26 0.73 4.41 -8.12
C ASN A 26 0.21 3.65 -6.90
N GLU A 27 0.99 3.58 -5.82
CA GLU A 27 0.57 2.91 -4.59
C GLU A 27 -0.58 3.65 -3.90
N VAL A 28 -0.57 4.99 -3.89
CA VAL A 28 -1.70 5.80 -3.38
C VAL A 28 -2.97 5.51 -4.18
N VAL A 29 -2.89 5.52 -5.52
CA VAL A 29 -4.03 5.21 -6.39
C VAL A 29 -4.52 3.79 -6.17
N ARG A 30 -3.62 2.81 -6.02
CA ARG A 30 -3.97 1.41 -5.74
C ARG A 30 -4.79 1.30 -4.45
N ILE A 31 -4.29 1.88 -3.35
CA ILE A 31 -4.94 1.81 -2.04
C ILE A 31 -6.36 2.40 -2.10
N LEU A 32 -6.52 3.55 -2.76
CA LEU A 32 -7.81 4.24 -2.86
C LEU A 32 -8.79 3.55 -3.82
N SER A 33 -8.28 2.75 -4.75
CA SER A 33 -9.09 1.95 -5.68
C SER A 33 -9.57 0.62 -5.09
N CYS A 34 -8.99 0.18 -3.95
CA CYS A 34 -9.38 -1.06 -3.28
C CYS A 34 -10.83 -1.01 -2.78
N PHE A 35 -11.46 -2.18 -2.70
CA PHE A 35 -12.80 -2.28 -2.13
C PHE A 35 -12.80 -1.86 -0.66
N LYS A 36 -13.57 -0.83 -0.31
CA LYS A 36 -13.56 -0.18 1.03
C LYS A 36 -13.79 -1.12 2.21
N LEU A 37 -14.46 -2.25 1.99
CA LEU A 37 -14.74 -3.25 3.02
C LEU A 37 -13.72 -4.41 3.06
N ASN A 38 -12.69 -4.37 2.22
CA ASN A 38 -11.62 -5.38 2.18
C ASN A 38 -10.29 -4.80 2.71
N PRO A 39 -10.07 -4.84 4.04
CA PRO A 39 -8.83 -4.30 4.63
C PRO A 39 -7.57 -5.10 4.25
N PHE A 40 -7.70 -6.37 3.85
CA PHE A 40 -6.56 -7.17 3.37
C PHE A 40 -5.99 -6.60 2.06
N GLU A 41 -6.87 -6.18 1.15
CA GLU A 41 -6.49 -5.62 -0.15
C GLU A 41 -5.76 -4.28 -0.05
N HIS A 42 -6.17 -3.44 0.90
CA HIS A 42 -5.49 -2.18 1.20
C HIS A 42 -4.02 -2.43 1.57
N LEU A 43 -3.76 -3.47 2.36
CA LEU A 43 -2.41 -3.90 2.73
C LEU A 43 -1.75 -4.80 1.69
N ASN A 44 -2.43 -5.17 0.59
CA ASN A 44 -1.94 -6.15 -0.37
C ASN A 44 -1.55 -7.48 0.29
N LEU A 45 -2.43 -7.98 1.17
CA LEU A 45 -2.29 -9.23 1.89
C LEU A 45 -3.36 -10.23 1.45
N SER A 46 -3.04 -11.51 1.61
CA SER A 46 -4.00 -12.59 1.42
C SER A 46 -4.77 -12.84 2.72
N PHE A 47 -5.96 -13.45 2.61
CA PHE A 47 -6.83 -13.72 3.76
C PHE A 47 -6.22 -14.72 4.78
N ASP A 48 -5.21 -15.49 4.37
CA ASP A 48 -4.42 -16.39 5.21
C ASP A 48 -3.24 -15.71 5.94
N SER A 49 -2.98 -14.42 5.66
CA SER A 49 -1.84 -13.69 6.24
C SER A 49 -1.99 -13.50 7.74
N SER A 50 -0.91 -13.60 8.51
CA SER A 50 -0.94 -13.46 9.97
C SER A 50 -1.09 -11.99 10.42
N THR A 51 -1.39 -11.78 11.71
CA THR A 51 -1.39 -10.44 12.30
C THR A 51 0.01 -9.79 12.31
N ASP A 52 1.08 -10.58 12.28
CA ASP A 52 2.44 -10.07 12.16
C ASP A 52 2.76 -9.63 10.73
N ASP A 53 2.20 -10.31 9.71
CA ASP A 53 2.29 -9.88 8.32
C ASP A 53 1.56 -8.56 8.12
N VAL A 54 0.39 -8.39 8.75
CA VAL A 54 -0.36 -7.11 8.79
C VAL A 54 0.53 -5.98 9.32
N LYS A 55 1.21 -6.17 10.44
CA LYS A 55 2.12 -5.14 11.00
C LYS A 55 3.29 -4.84 10.09
N ARG A 56 3.93 -5.89 9.52
CA ARG A 56 5.09 -5.75 8.64
C ARG A 56 4.74 -4.99 7.37
N GLN A 57 3.62 -5.37 6.76
CA GLN A 57 3.19 -4.81 5.49
C GLN A 57 2.65 -3.39 5.66
N TYR A 58 1.90 -3.12 6.73
CA TYR A 58 1.52 -1.75 7.08
C TYR A 58 2.75 -0.85 7.21
N ARG A 59 3.79 -1.26 7.96
CA ARG A 59 5.03 -0.47 8.09
C ARG A 59 5.68 -0.18 6.73
N LYS A 60 5.73 -1.17 5.84
CA LYS A 60 6.31 -1.01 4.50
C LYS A 60 5.54 0.02 3.67
N ILE A 61 4.22 -0.15 3.54
CA ILE A 61 3.40 0.69 2.67
C ILE A 61 3.23 2.09 3.26
N SER A 62 2.97 2.20 4.57
CA SER A 62 2.80 3.50 5.25
C SER A 62 4.02 4.42 5.10
N LEU A 63 5.24 3.87 5.08
CA LEU A 63 6.45 4.65 4.81
C LEU A 63 6.59 5.08 3.34
N MET A 64 6.03 4.30 2.41
CA MET A 64 6.01 4.60 0.99
C MET A 64 5.02 5.72 0.67
N VAL A 65 3.80 5.64 1.23
CA VAL A 65 2.72 6.62 0.98
C VAL A 65 2.60 7.71 2.05
N HIS A 66 3.60 7.84 2.93
CA HIS A 66 3.56 8.85 3.99
C HIS A 66 3.43 10.26 3.39
N PRO A 67 2.53 11.12 3.90
CA PRO A 67 2.30 12.46 3.34
C PRO A 67 3.56 13.33 3.30
N ASP A 68 4.49 13.16 4.23
CA ASP A 68 5.79 13.88 4.20
C ASP A 68 6.71 13.49 3.03
N LYS A 69 6.59 12.25 2.53
CA LYS A 69 7.49 11.69 1.49
C LYS A 69 6.82 11.57 0.13
N CYS A 70 5.51 11.35 0.12
CA CYS A 70 4.69 11.24 -1.09
C CYS A 70 3.96 12.56 -1.30
N LYS A 71 4.25 13.24 -2.42
CA LYS A 71 3.64 14.54 -2.77
C LYS A 71 2.22 14.40 -3.34
N HIS A 72 1.72 13.16 -3.50
CA HIS A 72 0.40 12.93 -4.05
C HIS A 72 -0.67 13.65 -3.19
N PRO A 73 -1.63 14.38 -3.80
CA PRO A 73 -2.62 15.16 -3.04
C PRO A 73 -3.49 14.30 -2.12
N GLN A 74 -3.66 13.02 -2.45
CA GLN A 74 -4.44 12.05 -1.68
C GLN A 74 -3.59 11.12 -0.79
N ALA A 75 -2.29 11.40 -0.61
CA ALA A 75 -1.42 10.58 0.25
C ALA A 75 -1.97 10.45 1.68
N GLN A 76 -2.52 11.54 2.24
CA GLN A 76 -3.17 11.55 3.55
C GLN A 76 -4.38 10.60 3.63
N GLU A 77 -5.19 10.57 2.56
CA GLU A 77 -6.39 9.73 2.48
C GLU A 77 -5.99 8.24 2.40
N ALA A 78 -5.04 7.90 1.54
CA ALA A 78 -4.52 6.54 1.42
C ALA A 78 -3.87 6.06 2.73
N PHE A 79 -3.10 6.93 3.39
CA PHE A 79 -2.50 6.63 4.69
C PHE A 79 -3.59 6.35 5.75
N GLY A 80 -4.66 7.15 5.77
CA GLY A 80 -5.80 6.92 6.66
C GLY A 80 -6.51 5.59 6.39
N ALA A 81 -6.67 5.22 5.12
CA ALA A 81 -7.25 3.93 4.72
C ALA A 81 -6.38 2.75 5.19
N LEU A 82 -5.06 2.83 5.04
CA LEU A 82 -4.12 1.83 5.55
C LEU A 82 -4.19 1.70 7.07
N ALA A 83 -4.23 2.81 7.79
CA ALA A 83 -4.29 2.82 9.25
C ALA A 83 -5.58 2.17 9.76
N LYS A 84 -6.71 2.48 9.13
CA LYS A 84 -8.00 1.84 9.42
C LYS A 84 -7.96 0.34 9.11
N ALA A 85 -7.42 -0.05 7.96
CA ALA A 85 -7.28 -1.45 7.57
C ALA A 85 -6.45 -2.25 8.58
N GLN A 86 -5.32 -1.68 9.03
CA GLN A 86 -4.50 -2.29 10.06
C GLN A 86 -5.27 -2.45 11.38
N GLN A 87 -5.98 -1.42 11.85
CA GLN A 87 -6.74 -1.48 13.09
C GLN A 87 -7.79 -2.60 13.08
N LEU A 88 -8.53 -2.73 11.96
CA LEU A 88 -9.53 -3.80 11.80
C LEU A 88 -8.87 -5.19 11.81
N LEU A 89 -7.74 -5.34 11.13
CA LEU A 89 -7.06 -6.64 11.01
C LEU A 89 -6.26 -7.06 12.24
N LEU A 90 -5.98 -6.13 13.16
CA LEU A 90 -5.34 -6.40 14.45
C LEU A 90 -6.35 -6.58 15.59
N ASN A 91 -7.63 -6.26 15.38
CA ASN A 91 -8.69 -6.60 16.30
C ASN A 91 -9.22 -8.01 15.97
N ASP A 92 -9.10 -8.94 16.91
CA ASP A 92 -9.46 -10.34 16.68
C ASP A 92 -10.94 -10.52 16.30
N GLN A 93 -11.86 -9.77 16.92
CA GLN A 93 -13.30 -9.86 16.64
C GLN A 93 -13.63 -9.34 15.24
N GLU A 94 -13.10 -8.17 14.88
CA GLU A 94 -13.31 -7.57 13.55
C GLU A 94 -12.69 -8.44 12.46
N ARG A 95 -11.48 -8.93 12.69
CA ARG A 95 -10.78 -9.82 11.76
C ARG A 95 -11.56 -11.10 11.51
N ASP A 96 -12.06 -11.75 12.56
CA ASP A 96 -12.83 -12.99 12.44
C ASP A 96 -14.16 -12.76 11.70
N TYR A 97 -14.82 -11.63 11.98
CA TYR A 97 -16.00 -11.21 11.24
C TYR A 97 -15.72 -11.05 9.74
N ILE A 98 -14.65 -10.32 9.37
CA ILE A 98 -14.27 -10.13 7.97
C ILE A 98 -13.96 -11.46 7.28
N LEU A 99 -13.20 -12.35 7.93
CA LEU A 99 -12.87 -13.67 7.39
C LEU A 99 -14.12 -14.54 7.19
N THR A 100 -15.07 -14.48 8.12
CA THR A 100 -16.36 -15.17 8.01
C THR A 100 -17.15 -14.68 6.79
N GLN A 101 -17.21 -13.36 6.57
CA GLN A 101 -17.88 -12.78 5.39
C GLN A 101 -17.21 -13.22 4.09
N VAL A 102 -15.87 -13.24 4.05
CA VAL A 102 -15.10 -13.71 2.89
C VAL A 102 -15.36 -15.20 2.62
N GLN A 103 -15.43 -16.03 3.66
CA GLN A 103 -15.72 -17.45 3.55
C GLN A 103 -17.15 -17.69 3.01
N ALA A 104 -18.14 -16.96 3.53
CA ALA A 104 -19.52 -17.04 3.08
C ALA A 104 -19.65 -16.65 1.59
N ALA A 105 -19.06 -15.52 1.19
CA ALA A 105 -19.06 -15.08 -0.20
C ALA A 105 -18.38 -16.07 -1.15
N LYS A 106 -17.30 -16.75 -0.71
CA LYS A 106 -16.66 -17.83 -1.48
C LYS A 106 -17.55 -19.06 -1.61
N GLY A 107 -18.37 -19.36 -0.60
CA GLY A 107 -19.29 -20.49 -0.60
C GLY A 107 -20.49 -20.31 -1.53
N GLU A 108 -20.94 -19.08 -1.74
CA GLU A 108 -22.08 -18.76 -2.64
C GLU A 108 -21.73 -18.75 -4.13
N ILE A 109 -20.44 -18.73 -4.47
CA ILE A 109 -19.95 -18.72 -5.86
C ILE A 109 -19.80 -20.16 -6.43
N LEU A 110 -19.97 -21.19 -5.60
CA LEU A 110 -19.98 -22.62 -5.96
C LEU A 110 -21.40 -23.19 -6.01
#